data_AF-A0A7S4IL42-F1
#
_entry.id   AF-A0A7S4IL42-F1
#
_cell.length_a   1.000
_cell.length_b   1.000
_cell.length_c   1.000
_cell.angle_alpha   90.00
_cell.angle_beta   90.00
_cell.angle_gamma   90.00
#
_symmetry.space_group_name_H-M   'P 1'
#
loop_
_entity.id
_entity.type
_entity.pdbx_description
1 polymer ?
#
loop_
_entity_poly.entity_id
_entity_poly.type
_entity_poly.pdbx_seq_one_letter_code
_entity_poly.pdbx_strand_id
1 'polypeptide(L)'
;KTKKKDGVADLANLVGYQKVKREVFSMLKSKLDPMPRHFILAGNKGTGKKNLANCLARILADWNKHKGRFETYSAAELDVLVRGHGQEVQNRLGEQHKGCIIANVDSAKDMEQFGRVLLTKAETTSVVITCSPEGRKKLASQQDRFGGGNWSSFMIADFSDDELYDMLRIELGNKKRAEEKILKEAAKQLGRLRGTPEYANYQDVRKLVRRASYNADANGRDNIVSEDLVDPDQERSRDVKDVVKELDEQIVGLEPVKLEVKQLIQMANLDAERKKQG
;
A
#
# COMPACT_ATOMS: atom_id res chain seq x y z
N LYS A 1 -18.46 10.73 25.59
CA LYS A 1 -18.09 11.70 24.53
C LYS A 1 -16.92 11.13 23.75
N THR A 2 -17.16 10.48 22.61
CA THR A 2 -16.12 9.95 21.72
C THR A 2 -15.35 11.13 21.13
N LYS A 3 -14.03 11.21 21.36
CA LYS A 3 -13.15 12.19 20.68
C LYS A 3 -13.39 12.07 19.18
N LYS A 4 -13.90 13.12 18.54
CA LYS A 4 -14.04 13.20 17.09
C LYS A 4 -12.62 13.05 16.53
N LYS A 5 -12.31 11.92 15.87
CA LYS A 5 -10.99 11.70 15.25
C LYS A 5 -10.86 12.71 14.12
N ASP A 6 -9.90 13.61 14.24
CA ASP A 6 -9.62 14.66 13.26
C ASP A 6 -8.83 14.06 12.09
N GLY A 7 -9.45 14.02 10.91
CA GLY A 7 -8.84 13.46 9.70
C GLY A 7 -7.59 14.21 9.25
N VAL A 8 -7.48 15.51 9.56
CA VAL A 8 -6.31 16.35 9.23
C VAL A 8 -5.14 15.96 10.13
N ALA A 9 -5.38 15.81 11.43
CA ALA A 9 -4.37 15.35 12.38
C ALA A 9 -3.93 13.90 12.07
N ASP A 10 -4.87 13.02 11.75
CA ASP A 10 -4.56 11.64 11.34
C ASP A 10 -3.65 11.64 10.10
N LEU A 11 -3.97 12.43 9.07
CA LEU A 11 -3.14 12.57 7.87
C LEU A 11 -1.73 13.10 8.19
N ALA A 12 -1.63 14.11 9.08
CA ALA A 12 -0.33 14.68 9.47
C ALA A 12 0.60 13.63 10.10
N ASN A 13 0.03 12.74 10.91
CA ASN A 13 0.76 11.71 11.66
C ASN A 13 1.14 10.46 10.85
N LEU A 14 0.62 10.27 9.64
CA LEU A 14 1.03 9.14 8.80
C LEU A 14 2.51 9.25 8.41
N VAL A 15 3.27 8.15 8.49
CA VAL A 15 4.64 8.10 7.94
C VAL A 15 4.57 8.24 6.42
N GLY A 16 5.39 9.13 5.86
CA GLY A 16 5.48 9.37 4.42
C GLY A 16 4.39 10.25 3.82
N TYR A 17 4.01 9.96 2.57
CA TYR A 17 2.96 10.65 1.79
C TYR A 17 3.14 12.16 1.61
N GLN A 18 4.39 12.66 1.61
CA GLN A 18 4.67 14.10 1.59
C GLN A 18 3.99 14.85 0.44
N LYS A 19 3.90 14.22 -0.75
CA LYS A 19 3.18 14.78 -1.89
C LYS A 19 1.69 14.97 -1.60
N VAL A 20 1.02 13.94 -1.07
CA VAL A 20 -0.41 13.99 -0.72
C VAL A 20 -0.67 15.01 0.39
N LYS A 21 0.15 14.99 1.45
CA LYS A 21 0.05 15.94 2.57
C LYS A 21 0.15 17.38 2.09
N ARG A 22 1.15 17.70 1.25
CA ARG A 22 1.36 19.04 0.71
C ARG A 22 0.16 19.53 -0.08
N GLU A 23 -0.35 18.69 -0.98
CA GLU A 23 -1.48 19.05 -1.85
C GLU A 23 -2.76 19.24 -1.04
N VAL A 24 -3.09 18.28 -0.17
CA VAL A 24 -4.30 18.35 0.68
C VAL A 24 -4.25 19.53 1.66
N PHE A 25 -3.12 19.77 2.32
CA PHE A 25 -2.99 20.92 3.23
C PHE A 25 -3.01 22.25 2.49
N SER A 26 -2.52 22.30 1.24
CA SER A 26 -2.64 23.49 0.39
C SER A 26 -4.11 23.77 0.06
N MET A 27 -4.86 22.74 -0.35
CA MET A 27 -6.29 22.84 -0.66
C MET A 27 -7.10 23.31 0.56
N LEU A 28 -6.83 22.76 1.75
CA LEU A 28 -7.52 23.15 2.98
C LEU A 28 -7.26 24.60 3.40
N LYS A 29 -6.12 25.18 3.01
CA LYS A 29 -5.77 26.58 3.28
C LYS A 29 -6.30 27.54 2.22
N SER A 30 -6.45 27.07 0.98
CA SER A 30 -6.92 27.88 -0.13
C SER A 30 -8.41 28.19 0.02
N LYS A 31 -8.77 29.48 -0.12
CA LYS A 31 -10.17 29.91 -0.28
C LYS A 31 -10.61 29.92 -1.75
N LEU A 32 -9.66 29.78 -2.67
CA LEU A 32 -9.84 29.96 -4.12
C LEU A 32 -9.97 28.62 -4.84
N ASP A 33 -9.29 27.57 -4.37
CA ASP A 33 -9.37 26.24 -4.96
C ASP A 33 -10.41 25.39 -4.22
N PRO A 34 -11.52 25.01 -4.88
CA PRO A 34 -12.47 24.11 -4.26
C PRO A 34 -11.82 22.75 -4.04
N MET A 35 -11.92 22.23 -2.81
CA MET A 35 -11.47 20.88 -2.47
C MET A 35 -12.04 19.87 -3.48
N PRO A 36 -11.22 18.97 -4.03
CA PRO A 36 -11.70 17.88 -4.87
C PRO A 36 -12.76 17.09 -4.12
N ARG A 37 -13.84 16.76 -4.81
CA ARG A 37 -14.95 16.00 -4.21
C ARG A 37 -14.64 14.51 -4.17
N HIS A 38 -13.76 14.07 -5.06
CA HIS A 38 -13.40 12.67 -5.22
C HIS A 38 -11.89 12.49 -5.30
N PHE A 39 -11.40 11.37 -4.76
CA PHE A 39 -9.99 11.00 -4.78
C PHE A 39 -9.79 9.62 -5.39
N ILE A 40 -8.67 9.43 -6.09
CA ILE A 40 -8.19 8.12 -6.50
C ILE A 40 -6.78 7.92 -5.96
N LEU A 41 -6.58 6.84 -5.21
CA LEU A 41 -5.33 6.45 -4.57
C LEU A 41 -4.83 5.16 -5.21
N ALA A 42 -3.81 5.27 -6.04
CA ALA A 42 -3.22 4.15 -6.75
C ALA A 42 -1.84 3.82 -6.18
N GLY A 43 -1.48 2.55 -6.06
CA GLY A 43 -0.15 2.15 -5.59
C GLY A 43 -0.05 0.67 -5.28
N ASN A 44 1.14 0.20 -4.94
CA ASN A 44 1.40 -1.22 -4.70
C ASN A 44 0.73 -1.75 -3.42
N LYS A 45 0.81 -3.06 -3.22
CA LYS A 45 0.29 -3.72 -2.02
C LYS A 45 0.99 -3.16 -0.78
N GLY A 46 0.21 -2.94 0.27
CA GLY A 46 0.71 -2.47 1.57
C GLY A 46 1.30 -1.06 1.61
N THR A 47 1.16 -0.23 0.57
CA THR A 47 1.50 1.21 0.62
C THR A 47 0.52 2.05 1.46
N GLY A 48 -0.26 1.42 2.35
CA GLY A 48 -1.19 2.09 3.26
C GLY A 48 -2.38 2.83 2.64
N LYS A 49 -2.71 2.59 1.36
CA LYS A 49 -3.85 3.22 0.65
C LYS A 49 -5.16 3.23 1.45
N LYS A 50 -5.47 2.13 2.15
CA LYS A 50 -6.67 2.02 3.01
C LYS A 50 -6.64 3.03 4.17
N ASN A 51 -5.49 3.20 4.83
CA ASN A 51 -5.36 4.14 5.94
C ASN A 51 -5.47 5.58 5.44
N LEU A 52 -4.80 5.89 4.31
CA LEU A 52 -4.89 7.19 3.66
C LEU A 52 -6.31 7.51 3.21
N ALA A 53 -7.02 6.55 2.60
CA ALA A 53 -8.40 6.72 2.19
C ALA A 53 -9.33 7.05 3.35
N ASN A 54 -9.14 6.38 4.50
CA ASN A 54 -9.91 6.67 5.72
C ASN A 54 -9.67 8.10 6.22
N CYS A 55 -8.43 8.60 6.14
CA CYS A 55 -8.11 9.98 6.52
C CYS A 55 -8.81 10.97 5.57
N LEU A 56 -8.65 10.79 4.26
CA LEU A 56 -9.27 11.67 3.26
C LEU A 56 -10.79 11.66 3.34
N ALA A 57 -11.41 10.50 3.58
CA ALA A 57 -12.86 10.39 3.74
C ALA A 57 -13.38 11.23 4.91
N ARG A 58 -12.66 11.25 6.04
CA ARG A 58 -13.00 12.10 7.20
C ARG A 58 -12.81 13.58 6.90
N ILE A 59 -11.71 13.95 6.22
CA ILE A 59 -11.46 15.34 5.81
C ILE A 59 -12.59 15.84 4.89
N LEU A 60 -12.96 15.04 3.88
CA LEU A 60 -14.06 15.38 2.97
C LEU A 60 -15.40 15.52 3.71
N ALA A 61 -15.63 14.66 4.71
CA ALA A 61 -16.84 14.72 5.51
C ALA A 61 -16.98 16.02 6.29
N ASP A 62 -15.90 16.44 6.93
CA ASP A 62 -15.86 17.70 7.68
C ASP A 62 -15.90 18.92 6.74
N TRP A 63 -15.19 18.87 5.61
CA TRP A 63 -15.12 19.97 4.64
C TRP A 63 -16.46 20.25 3.96
N ASN A 64 -17.14 19.21 3.47
CA ASN A 64 -18.41 19.35 2.74
C ASN A 64 -19.62 19.57 3.67
N LYS A 65 -19.40 19.69 4.99
CA LYS A 65 -20.44 19.92 6.01
C LYS A 65 -21.65 19.02 5.82
N HIS A 66 -21.43 17.75 5.50
CA HIS A 66 -22.51 16.83 5.23
C HIS A 66 -23.46 16.74 6.44
N LYS A 67 -24.73 17.10 6.26
CA LYS A 67 -25.75 17.17 7.34
C LYS A 67 -26.26 15.79 7.83
N GLY A 68 -25.66 14.68 7.39
CA GLY A 68 -26.13 13.31 7.62
C GLY A 68 -25.16 12.43 8.42
N ARG A 69 -25.57 11.18 8.70
CA ARG A 69 -24.72 10.17 9.35
C ARG A 69 -23.56 9.79 8.41
N PHE A 70 -22.34 10.00 8.88
CA PHE A 70 -21.14 9.63 8.14
C PHE A 70 -20.94 8.10 8.23
N GLU A 71 -21.03 7.43 7.09
CA GLU A 71 -20.76 6.00 7.01
C GLU A 71 -19.61 5.78 6.05
N THR A 72 -18.49 5.29 6.58
CA THR A 72 -17.41 4.75 5.78
C THR A 72 -17.72 3.30 5.50
N TYR A 73 -17.72 2.93 4.24
CA TYR A 73 -17.77 1.54 3.82
C TYR A 73 -16.35 1.12 3.48
N SER A 74 -15.92 -0.02 4.01
CA SER A 74 -14.67 -0.63 3.63
C SER A 74 -14.75 -1.22 2.23
N ALA A 75 -13.58 -1.41 1.62
CA ALA A 75 -13.42 -2.13 0.35
C ALA A 75 -14.20 -3.45 0.29
N ALA A 76 -14.24 -4.21 1.39
CA ALA A 76 -14.94 -5.49 1.48
C ALA A 76 -16.46 -5.33 1.54
N GLU A 77 -16.96 -4.32 2.28
CA GLU A 77 -18.40 -4.02 2.34
C GLU A 77 -18.91 -3.54 0.97
N LEU A 78 -18.09 -2.82 0.21
CA LEU A 78 -18.45 -2.42 -1.15
C LEU A 78 -18.27 -3.54 -2.18
N ASP A 79 -17.33 -4.47 -1.99
CA ASP A 79 -17.24 -5.70 -2.83
C ASP A 79 -18.53 -6.53 -2.73
N VAL A 80 -19.14 -6.60 -1.54
CA VAL A 80 -20.45 -7.27 -1.34
C VAL A 80 -21.58 -6.58 -2.11
N LEU A 81 -21.60 -5.25 -2.21
CA LEU A 81 -22.54 -4.52 -3.08
C LEU A 81 -22.31 -4.79 -4.55
N VAL A 82 -21.05 -4.71 -4.96
CA VAL A 82 -20.57 -4.87 -6.33
C VAL A 82 -20.97 -6.26 -6.83
N ARG A 83 -20.82 -7.29 -6.00
CA ARG A 83 -21.26 -8.67 -6.31
C ARG A 83 -22.77 -8.91 -6.25
N GLY A 84 -23.59 -7.90 -5.96
CA GLY A 84 -25.05 -8.02 -5.94
C GLY A 84 -25.65 -8.76 -4.73
N HIS A 85 -24.82 -9.06 -3.71
CA HIS A 85 -25.25 -9.76 -2.50
C HIS A 85 -25.46 -8.83 -1.30
N GLY A 86 -25.42 -7.51 -1.52
CA GLY A 86 -25.42 -6.51 -0.46
C GLY A 86 -26.73 -5.77 -0.27
N GLN A 87 -27.88 -6.45 -0.13
CA GLN A 87 -29.17 -5.77 0.11
C GLN A 87 -29.10 -4.84 1.34
N GLU A 88 -28.41 -5.27 2.39
CA GLU A 88 -28.19 -4.48 3.60
C GLU A 88 -27.32 -3.24 3.33
N VAL A 89 -26.27 -3.38 2.54
CA VAL A 89 -25.40 -2.27 2.17
C VAL A 89 -26.10 -1.33 1.18
N GLN A 90 -26.96 -1.83 0.28
CA GLN A 90 -27.79 -1.01 -0.61
C GLN A 90 -28.82 -0.20 0.19
N ASN A 91 -29.44 -0.83 1.18
CA ASN A 91 -30.38 -0.17 2.09
C ASN A 91 -29.68 0.92 2.92
N ARG A 92 -28.48 0.65 3.44
CA ARG A 92 -27.64 1.65 4.15
C ARG A 92 -27.14 2.77 3.23
N LEU A 93 -26.88 2.44 1.96
CA LEU A 93 -26.50 3.39 0.93
C LEU A 93 -27.67 4.16 0.33
N GLY A 94 -28.93 4.00 0.78
CA GLY A 94 -30.17 4.47 0.15
C GLY A 94 -30.23 5.93 -0.38
N GLU A 95 -31.37 6.35 -0.93
CA GLU A 95 -31.52 7.59 -1.72
C GLU A 95 -31.09 8.90 -1.00
N GLN A 96 -30.99 8.91 0.33
CA GLN A 96 -30.59 10.09 1.12
C GLN A 96 -29.13 10.08 1.61
N HIS A 97 -28.24 9.26 1.03
CA HIS A 97 -26.86 9.18 1.47
C HIS A 97 -26.11 10.52 1.30
N LYS A 98 -25.48 11.00 2.38
CA LYS A 98 -24.70 12.24 2.45
C LYS A 98 -23.31 11.99 3.03
N GLY A 99 -22.68 10.86 2.73
CA GLY A 99 -21.41 10.43 3.34
C GLY A 99 -20.21 10.42 2.38
N CYS A 100 -19.15 9.71 2.78
CA CYS A 100 -18.02 9.40 1.92
C CYS A 100 -17.91 7.89 1.70
N ILE A 101 -17.82 7.48 0.45
CA ILE A 101 -17.68 6.07 0.05
C ILE A 101 -16.19 5.77 -0.18
N ILE A 102 -15.67 4.66 0.38
CA ILE A 102 -14.30 4.19 0.10
C ILE A 102 -14.36 2.85 -0.63
N ALA A 103 -13.96 2.81 -1.90
CA ALA A 103 -14.00 1.61 -2.72
C ALA A 103 -12.62 1.12 -3.12
N ASN A 104 -12.41 -0.20 -3.08
CA ASN A 104 -11.24 -0.80 -3.71
C ASN A 104 -11.63 -1.36 -5.07
N VAL A 105 -10.95 -0.92 -6.12
CA VAL A 105 -11.36 -1.18 -7.50
C VAL A 105 -10.13 -1.53 -8.32
N ASP A 106 -9.94 -2.82 -8.58
CA ASP A 106 -8.74 -3.33 -9.29
C ASP A 106 -9.08 -4.09 -10.58
N SER A 107 -10.31 -4.59 -10.72
CA SER A 107 -10.77 -5.30 -11.91
C SER A 107 -11.76 -4.51 -12.76
N ALA A 108 -11.83 -4.82 -14.06
CA ALA A 108 -12.80 -4.18 -14.97
C ALA A 108 -14.26 -4.45 -14.56
N LYS A 109 -14.51 -5.57 -13.87
CA LYS A 109 -15.83 -5.91 -13.35
C LYS A 109 -16.20 -5.01 -12.16
N ASP A 110 -15.26 -4.82 -11.23
CA ASP A 110 -15.44 -3.91 -10.09
C ASP A 110 -15.74 -2.49 -10.57
N MET A 111 -15.06 -2.09 -11.65
CA MET A 111 -15.17 -0.78 -12.28
C MET A 111 -16.54 -0.52 -12.88
N GLU A 112 -17.09 -1.48 -13.63
CA GLU A 112 -18.41 -1.35 -14.25
C GLU A 112 -19.51 -1.30 -13.18
N GLN A 113 -19.40 -2.16 -12.16
CA GLN A 113 -20.34 -2.23 -11.05
C GLN A 113 -20.27 -0.97 -10.18
N PHE A 114 -19.06 -0.50 -9.86
CA PHE A 114 -18.85 0.73 -9.10
C PHE A 114 -19.24 1.97 -9.90
N GLY A 115 -18.97 2.01 -11.21
CA GLY A 115 -19.34 3.09 -12.11
C GLY A 115 -20.85 3.34 -12.14
N ARG A 116 -21.67 2.29 -12.10
CA ARG A 116 -23.14 2.42 -11.96
C ARG A 116 -23.57 3.08 -10.65
N VAL A 117 -22.91 2.74 -9.53
CA VAL A 117 -23.18 3.33 -8.21
C VAL A 117 -22.70 4.79 -8.15
N LEU A 118 -21.57 5.10 -8.77
CA LEU A 118 -21.03 6.44 -8.89
C LEU A 118 -21.94 7.36 -9.71
N LEU A 119 -22.33 6.92 -10.91
CA LEU A 119 -23.18 7.70 -11.82
C LEU A 119 -24.51 8.10 -11.19
N THR A 120 -25.04 7.29 -10.28
CA THR A 120 -26.30 7.57 -9.60
C THR A 120 -26.16 8.46 -8.36
N LYS A 121 -24.95 8.65 -7.80
CA LYS A 121 -24.76 9.29 -6.47
C LYS A 121 -23.61 10.31 -6.38
N ALA A 122 -22.79 10.47 -7.41
CA ALA A 122 -21.61 11.35 -7.40
C ALA A 122 -21.97 12.82 -7.14
N GLU A 123 -23.17 13.27 -7.52
CA GLU A 123 -23.63 14.65 -7.30
C GLU A 123 -23.96 14.98 -5.83
N THR A 124 -24.14 13.99 -4.96
CA THR A 124 -24.49 14.20 -3.54
C THR A 124 -23.49 13.59 -2.55
N THR A 125 -22.56 12.77 -3.04
CA THR A 125 -21.65 11.95 -2.22
C THR A 125 -20.18 12.24 -2.53
N SER A 126 -19.30 12.13 -1.53
CA SER A 126 -17.84 12.19 -1.74
C SER A 126 -17.27 10.78 -1.90
N VAL A 127 -16.24 10.58 -2.72
CA VAL A 127 -15.77 9.21 -3.05
C VAL A 127 -14.26 9.11 -3.04
N VAL A 128 -13.72 8.06 -2.41
CA VAL A 128 -12.30 7.72 -2.45
C VAL A 128 -12.14 6.32 -3.03
N ILE A 129 -11.46 6.22 -4.16
CA ILE A 129 -11.11 4.94 -4.77
C ILE A 129 -9.68 4.56 -4.37
N THR A 130 -9.47 3.31 -3.98
CA THR A 130 -8.14 2.71 -3.86
C THR A 130 -7.95 1.67 -4.96
N CYS A 131 -6.76 1.61 -5.56
CA CYS A 131 -6.44 0.63 -6.60
C CYS A 131 -4.93 0.35 -6.72
N SER A 132 -4.58 -0.64 -7.52
CA SER A 132 -3.23 -0.94 -8.00
C SER A 132 -2.82 0.04 -9.12
N PRO A 133 -1.53 0.11 -9.46
CA PRO A 133 -1.08 0.88 -10.63
C PRO A 133 -1.77 0.44 -11.94
N GLU A 134 -2.00 -0.87 -12.12
CA GLU A 134 -2.73 -1.41 -13.27
C GLU A 134 -4.21 -1.03 -13.24
N GLY A 135 -4.85 -1.13 -12.05
CA GLY A 135 -6.22 -0.68 -11.85
C GLY A 135 -6.39 0.80 -12.19
N ARG A 136 -5.40 1.64 -11.85
CA ARG A 136 -5.37 3.07 -12.20
C ARG A 136 -5.32 3.30 -13.71
N LYS A 137 -4.51 2.54 -14.46
CA LYS A 137 -4.45 2.65 -15.93
C LYS A 137 -5.82 2.34 -16.54
N LYS A 138 -6.50 1.31 -16.03
CA LYS A 138 -7.87 0.97 -16.43
C LYS A 138 -8.86 2.08 -16.07
N LEU A 139 -8.75 2.68 -14.88
CA LEU A 139 -9.57 3.82 -14.43
C LEU A 139 -9.43 5.05 -15.32
N ALA A 140 -8.20 5.38 -15.75
CA ALA A 140 -7.95 6.53 -16.60
C ALA A 140 -8.75 6.47 -17.90
N SER A 141 -8.83 5.29 -18.54
CA SER A 141 -9.62 5.08 -19.77
C SER A 141 -11.14 5.21 -19.59
N GLN A 142 -11.63 5.19 -18.36
CA GLN A 142 -13.05 5.30 -18.03
C GLN A 142 -13.38 6.56 -17.24
N GLN A 143 -12.43 7.47 -17.05
CA GLN A 143 -12.58 8.60 -16.14
C GLN A 143 -13.72 9.52 -16.56
N ASP A 144 -13.89 9.74 -17.87
CA ASP A 144 -14.97 10.53 -18.45
C ASP A 144 -16.37 9.92 -18.20
N ARG A 145 -16.43 8.61 -17.91
CA ARG A 145 -17.68 7.90 -17.59
C ARG A 145 -18.12 8.04 -16.14
N PHE A 146 -17.30 8.58 -15.25
CA PHE A 146 -17.68 8.78 -13.84
C PHE A 146 -18.33 10.15 -13.58
N GLY A 147 -18.68 10.90 -14.63
CA GLY A 147 -19.28 12.22 -14.55
C GLY A 147 -18.24 13.32 -14.27
N GLY A 148 -18.52 14.54 -14.74
CA GLY A 148 -17.63 15.71 -14.70
C GLY A 148 -17.41 16.31 -13.30
N GLY A 149 -17.04 15.49 -12.32
CA GLY A 149 -16.66 15.90 -10.97
C GLY A 149 -15.20 16.35 -10.86
N ASN A 150 -14.90 17.14 -9.83
CA ASN A 150 -13.52 17.51 -9.47
C ASN A 150 -12.80 16.31 -8.81
N TRP A 151 -12.05 15.54 -9.61
CA TRP A 151 -11.29 14.37 -9.17
C TRP A 151 -9.80 14.71 -8.98
N SER A 152 -9.25 14.37 -7.82
CA SER A 152 -7.80 14.33 -7.62
C SER A 152 -7.27 12.90 -7.61
N SER A 153 -6.10 12.69 -8.18
CA SER A 153 -5.47 11.37 -8.27
C SER A 153 -4.05 11.37 -7.75
N PHE A 154 -3.74 10.40 -6.90
CA PHE A 154 -2.42 10.20 -6.33
C PHE A 154 -1.86 8.82 -6.67
N MET A 155 -0.67 8.81 -7.28
CA MET A 155 0.19 7.64 -7.33
C MET A 155 1.03 7.60 -6.05
N ILE A 156 0.81 6.58 -5.23
CA ILE A 156 1.49 6.31 -3.98
C ILE A 156 2.68 5.40 -4.29
N ALA A 157 3.87 5.94 -4.05
CA ALA A 157 5.11 5.20 -4.19
C ALA A 157 5.26 4.15 -3.08
N ASP A 158 6.15 3.19 -3.33
CA ASP A 158 6.67 2.33 -2.28
C ASP A 158 7.41 3.16 -1.21
N PHE A 159 7.36 2.72 0.04
CA PHE A 159 8.04 3.42 1.14
C PHE A 159 9.55 3.32 0.98
N SER A 160 10.23 4.44 1.20
CA SER A 160 11.70 4.58 1.27
C SER A 160 12.30 3.87 2.49
N ASP A 161 13.62 3.69 2.52
CA ASP A 161 14.30 2.96 3.59
C ASP A 161 14.08 3.64 4.95
N ASP A 162 14.12 4.97 4.96
CA ASP A 162 13.85 5.77 6.16
C ASP A 162 12.40 5.61 6.64
N GLU A 163 11.43 5.61 5.71
CA GLU A 163 10.02 5.37 6.04
C GLU A 163 9.78 3.93 6.56
N LEU A 164 10.46 2.93 5.98
CA LEU A 164 10.41 1.55 6.46
C LEU A 164 11.03 1.41 7.86
N TYR A 165 12.13 2.10 8.13
CA TYR A 165 12.75 2.18 9.45
C TYR A 165 11.78 2.76 10.49
N ASP A 166 11.13 3.89 10.17
CA ASP A 166 10.13 4.50 11.06
C ASP A 166 8.96 3.55 11.32
N MET A 167 8.50 2.82 10.30
CA MET A 167 7.43 1.82 10.44
C MET A 167 7.84 0.63 11.30
N LEU A 168 9.06 0.11 11.15
CA LEU A 168 9.59 -0.95 12.00
C LEU A 168 9.58 -0.51 13.47
N ARG A 169 10.07 0.71 13.75
CA ARG A 169 10.07 1.29 15.10
C ARG A 169 8.66 1.44 15.67
N ILE A 170 7.71 1.92 14.86
CA ILE A 170 6.32 2.10 15.29
C ILE A 170 5.65 0.75 15.54
N GLU A 171 5.83 -0.24 14.66
CA GLU A 171 5.18 -1.55 14.78
C GLU A 171 5.71 -2.36 15.97
N LEU A 172 7.00 -2.23 16.31
CA LEU A 172 7.57 -2.78 17.54
C LEU A 172 6.94 -2.18 18.80
N GLY A 173 6.61 -0.89 18.72
CA GLY A 173 6.05 -0.13 19.83
C GLY A 173 6.95 -0.17 21.06
N ASN A 174 6.32 -0.18 22.24
CA ASN A 174 7.05 -0.13 23.52
C ASN A 174 7.34 -1.53 24.12
N LYS A 175 6.87 -2.61 23.48
CA LYS A 175 6.90 -3.97 24.05
C LYS A 175 8.20 -4.70 23.78
N LYS A 176 8.82 -4.45 22.63
CA LYS A 176 10.10 -5.02 22.21
C LYS A 176 11.05 -3.90 21.85
N ARG A 177 12.35 -4.12 22.04
CA ARG A 177 13.40 -3.16 21.67
C ARG A 177 14.37 -3.81 20.69
N ALA A 178 14.90 -3.01 19.78
CA ALA A 178 15.94 -3.40 18.85
C ALA A 178 16.92 -2.25 18.72
N GLU A 179 18.19 -2.55 18.47
CA GLU A 179 19.18 -1.51 18.19
C GLU A 179 18.86 -0.79 16.88
N GLU A 180 19.15 0.51 16.83
CA GLU A 180 18.89 1.33 15.65
C GLU A 180 19.58 0.79 14.39
N LYS A 181 20.81 0.31 14.52
CA LYS A 181 21.59 -0.26 13.41
C LYS A 181 20.90 -1.49 12.82
N ILE A 182 20.32 -2.33 13.68
CA ILE A 182 19.61 -3.55 13.28
C ILE A 182 18.34 -3.19 12.50
N LEU A 183 17.56 -2.22 12.99
CA LEU A 183 16.35 -1.76 12.30
C LEU A 183 16.65 -1.10 10.95
N LYS A 184 17.73 -0.32 10.86
CA LYS A 184 18.17 0.29 9.61
C LYS A 184 18.58 -0.77 8.58
N GLU A 185 19.26 -1.83 9.01
CA GLU A 185 19.63 -2.92 8.10
C GLU A 185 18.41 -3.70 7.64
N ALA A 186 17.48 -4.03 8.55
CA ALA A 186 16.21 -4.66 8.20
C ALA A 186 15.39 -3.81 7.21
N ALA A 187 15.35 -2.48 7.39
CA ALA A 187 14.69 -1.57 6.47
C ALA A 187 15.32 -1.60 5.06
N LYS A 188 16.65 -1.63 4.97
CA LYS A 188 17.36 -1.78 3.69
C LYS A 188 17.06 -3.12 3.02
N GLN A 189 17.06 -4.21 3.78
CA GLN A 189 16.74 -5.54 3.26
C GLN A 189 15.32 -5.60 2.69
N LEU A 190 14.34 -5.03 3.39
CA LEU A 190 12.98 -4.85 2.85
C LEU A 190 12.98 -3.94 1.61
N GLY A 191 13.75 -2.86 1.62
CA GLY A 191 13.87 -1.91 0.51
C GLY A 191 14.43 -2.53 -0.78
N ARG A 192 15.27 -3.57 -0.68
CA ARG A 192 15.78 -4.32 -1.85
C ARG A 192 14.69 -5.08 -2.60
N LEU A 193 13.56 -5.37 -1.95
CA LEU A 193 12.43 -6.07 -2.59
C LEU A 193 11.57 -5.13 -3.44
N ARG A 194 11.77 -3.81 -3.39
CA ARG A 194 10.98 -2.85 -4.20
C ARG A 194 11.00 -3.24 -5.67
N GLY A 195 9.84 -3.12 -6.31
CA GLY A 195 9.66 -3.49 -7.72
C GLY A 195 9.50 -5.00 -7.98
N THR A 196 9.66 -5.85 -6.98
CA THR A 196 9.31 -7.28 -7.11
C THR A 196 7.80 -7.50 -6.92
N PRO A 197 7.20 -8.51 -7.56
CA PRO A 197 5.76 -8.79 -7.43
C PRO A 197 5.31 -9.18 -6.01
N GLU A 198 6.22 -9.73 -5.21
CA GLU A 198 5.95 -10.22 -3.85
C GLU A 198 6.01 -9.11 -2.80
N TYR A 199 6.67 -7.99 -3.13
CA TYR A 199 6.85 -6.88 -2.21
C TYR A 199 5.52 -6.19 -1.85
N ALA A 200 5.28 -6.10 -0.55
CA ALA A 200 4.04 -5.64 0.04
C ALA A 200 4.26 -4.55 1.10
N ASN A 201 5.37 -3.80 1.03
CA ASN A 201 5.61 -2.59 1.84
C ASN A 201 5.34 -2.84 3.34
N TYR A 202 4.45 -2.04 3.97
CA TYR A 202 4.13 -2.16 5.39
C TYR A 202 3.61 -3.55 5.79
N GLN A 203 3.03 -4.32 4.87
CA GLN A 203 2.65 -5.70 5.21
C GLN A 203 3.86 -6.57 5.50
N ASP A 204 4.97 -6.38 4.79
CA ASP A 204 6.20 -7.12 5.05
C ASP A 204 6.88 -6.65 6.33
N VAL A 205 6.82 -5.34 6.63
CA VAL A 205 7.21 -4.81 7.95
C VAL A 205 6.45 -5.52 9.07
N ARG A 206 5.12 -5.64 8.95
CA ARG A 206 4.29 -6.33 9.96
C ARG A 206 4.62 -7.81 10.10
N LYS A 207 4.83 -8.52 8.99
CA LYS A 207 5.23 -9.93 9.01
C LYS A 207 6.58 -10.09 9.71
N LEU A 208 7.54 -9.25 9.34
CA LEU A 208 8.90 -9.25 9.87
C LEU A 208 8.90 -9.01 11.38
N VAL A 209 8.24 -7.95 11.85
CA VAL A 209 8.17 -7.62 13.29
C VAL A 209 7.45 -8.70 14.08
N ARG A 210 6.36 -9.26 13.53
CA ARG A 210 5.63 -10.35 14.19
C ARG A 210 6.50 -11.59 14.36
N ARG A 211 7.24 -11.99 13.32
CA ARG A 211 8.19 -13.11 13.39
C ARG A 211 9.31 -12.82 14.37
N ALA A 212 9.93 -11.65 14.27
CA ALA A 212 11.05 -11.28 15.13
C ALA A 212 10.64 -11.26 16.62
N SER A 213 9.46 -10.74 16.92
CA SER A 213 8.90 -10.77 18.28
C SER A 213 8.68 -12.19 18.77
N TYR A 214 8.12 -13.06 17.93
CA TYR A 214 7.91 -14.48 18.25
C TYR A 214 9.23 -15.21 18.51
N ASN A 215 10.26 -14.98 17.67
CA ASN A 215 11.57 -15.59 17.84
C ASN A 215 12.26 -15.11 19.13
N ALA A 216 12.16 -13.82 19.43
CA ALA A 216 12.67 -13.27 20.68
C ALA A 216 11.97 -13.90 21.88
N ASP A 217 10.63 -13.99 21.87
CA ASP A 217 9.83 -14.64 22.93
C ASP A 217 10.19 -16.11 23.11
N ALA A 218 10.31 -16.87 22.01
CA ALA A 218 10.68 -18.29 22.04
C ALA A 218 12.07 -18.52 22.66
N ASN A 219 12.97 -17.55 22.52
CA ASN A 219 14.30 -17.56 23.11
C ASN A 219 14.36 -16.87 24.49
N GLY A 220 13.23 -16.47 25.08
CA GLY A 220 13.18 -15.78 26.37
C GLY A 220 13.82 -14.39 26.37
N ARG A 221 13.85 -13.71 25.22
CA ARG A 221 14.48 -12.39 25.02
C ARG A 221 13.44 -11.28 24.86
N ASP A 222 13.67 -10.17 25.55
CA ASP A 222 12.90 -8.92 25.36
C ASP A 222 13.44 -8.06 24.22
N ASN A 223 14.72 -8.23 23.88
CA ASN A 223 15.38 -7.53 22.79
C ASN A 223 15.41 -8.39 21.53
N ILE A 224 15.08 -7.75 20.42
CA ILE A 224 15.20 -8.30 19.07
C ILE A 224 16.64 -8.08 18.59
N VAL A 225 17.23 -9.15 18.08
CA VAL A 225 18.58 -9.16 17.50
C VAL A 225 18.52 -9.30 15.97
N SER A 226 19.67 -9.24 15.31
CA SER A 226 19.78 -9.36 13.86
C SER A 226 19.14 -10.64 13.33
N GLU A 227 19.37 -11.76 14.01
CA GLU A 227 18.94 -13.10 13.58
C GLU A 227 17.40 -13.24 13.58
N ASP A 228 16.71 -12.45 14.41
CA ASP A 228 15.25 -12.46 14.49
C ASP A 228 14.61 -11.75 13.28
N LEU A 229 15.36 -10.86 12.63
CA LEU A 229 14.90 -10.00 11.53
C LEU A 229 15.35 -10.50 10.15
N VAL A 230 15.90 -11.72 10.07
CA VAL A 230 16.20 -12.37 8.79
C VAL A 230 14.92 -12.99 8.23
N ASP A 231 14.62 -12.75 6.96
CA ASP A 231 13.55 -13.45 6.25
C ASP A 231 14.04 -14.77 5.65
N PRO A 232 13.55 -15.94 6.10
CA PRO A 232 13.97 -17.23 5.55
C PRO A 232 13.66 -17.34 4.05
N ASP A 233 12.61 -16.67 3.57
CA ASP A 233 12.29 -16.62 2.14
C ASP A 233 13.27 -15.72 1.36
N GLN A 234 13.96 -14.79 2.03
CA GLN A 234 15.07 -14.01 1.45
C GLN A 234 16.38 -14.79 1.36
N GLU A 235 16.58 -15.88 2.13
CA GLU A 235 17.72 -16.79 1.88
C GLU A 235 17.67 -17.43 0.48
N ARG A 236 16.51 -17.38 -0.20
CA ARG A 236 16.34 -17.86 -1.57
C ARG A 236 16.66 -16.82 -2.65
N SER A 237 16.82 -15.54 -2.31
CA SER A 237 17.32 -14.50 -3.24
C SER A 237 18.70 -14.00 -2.84
N ARG A 238 19.65 -14.94 -2.69
CA ARG A 238 21.08 -14.57 -2.69
C ARG A 238 21.42 -13.91 -4.02
N ASP A 239 22.30 -12.90 -4.00
CA ASP A 239 22.84 -12.35 -5.24
C ASP A 239 23.50 -13.52 -5.99
N VAL A 240 23.19 -13.64 -7.28
CA VAL A 240 23.75 -14.70 -8.12
C VAL A 240 25.28 -14.68 -8.07
N LYS A 241 25.90 -13.50 -7.88
CA LYS A 241 27.34 -13.37 -7.69
C LYS A 241 27.84 -14.04 -6.42
N ASP A 242 27.10 -13.92 -5.32
CA ASP A 242 27.45 -14.54 -4.04
C ASP A 242 27.31 -16.06 -4.13
N VAL A 243 26.26 -16.56 -4.81
CA VAL A 243 26.05 -18.00 -5.05
C VAL A 243 27.13 -18.59 -5.96
N VAL A 244 27.52 -17.86 -7.02
CA VAL A 244 28.60 -18.30 -7.94
C VAL A 244 29.94 -18.29 -7.22
N LYS A 245 30.18 -17.32 -6.33
CA LYS A 245 31.39 -17.26 -5.52
C LYS A 245 31.46 -18.43 -4.52
N GLU A 246 30.33 -18.76 -3.88
CA GLU A 246 30.20 -19.93 -3.00
C GLU A 246 30.44 -21.24 -3.75
N LEU A 247 29.90 -21.36 -4.97
CA LEU A 247 30.12 -22.50 -5.87
C LEU A 247 31.61 -22.71 -6.20
N ASP A 248 32.36 -21.62 -6.40
CA ASP A 248 33.79 -21.68 -6.70
C ASP A 248 34.65 -21.95 -5.47
N GLU A 249 34.34 -21.31 -4.35
CA GLU A 249 35.20 -21.29 -3.15
C GLU A 249 34.90 -22.44 -2.18
N GLN A 250 33.64 -22.91 -2.09
CA GLN A 250 33.23 -23.89 -1.08
C GLN A 250 33.05 -25.31 -1.63
N ILE A 251 32.85 -25.48 -2.94
CA ILE A 251 32.71 -26.80 -3.56
C ILE A 251 34.02 -27.17 -4.26
N VAL A 252 34.72 -28.17 -3.75
CA VAL A 252 35.98 -28.65 -4.35
C VAL A 252 35.67 -29.69 -5.44
N GLY A 253 36.15 -29.46 -6.67
CA GLY A 253 35.91 -30.34 -7.82
C GLY A 253 34.67 -29.97 -8.64
N LEU A 254 34.21 -30.90 -9.51
CA LEU A 254 33.06 -30.70 -10.43
C LEU A 254 33.20 -29.53 -11.42
N GLU A 255 34.42 -29.20 -11.84
CA GLU A 255 34.69 -28.07 -12.73
C GLU A 255 33.88 -28.05 -14.04
N PRO A 256 33.63 -29.20 -14.72
CA PRO A 256 32.76 -29.21 -15.89
C PRO A 256 31.34 -28.70 -15.58
N VAL A 257 30.79 -29.06 -14.41
CA VAL A 257 29.45 -28.68 -13.98
C VAL A 257 29.40 -27.21 -13.57
N LYS A 258 30.42 -26.71 -12.85
CA LYS A 258 30.49 -25.28 -12.47
C LYS A 258 30.53 -24.38 -13.69
N LEU A 259 31.28 -24.78 -14.73
CA LEU A 259 31.36 -24.04 -15.99
C LEU A 259 29.99 -23.95 -16.69
N GLU A 260 29.27 -25.06 -16.75
CA GLU A 260 27.94 -25.13 -17.36
C GLU A 260 26.91 -24.29 -16.61
N VAL A 261 26.92 -24.33 -15.27
CA VAL A 261 26.06 -23.48 -14.43
C VAL A 261 26.34 -21.99 -14.66
N LYS A 262 27.61 -21.58 -14.77
CA LYS A 262 27.98 -20.18 -15.08
C LYS A 262 27.50 -19.74 -16.46
N GLN A 263 27.55 -20.63 -17.46
CA GLN A 263 27.05 -20.36 -18.81
C GLN A 263 25.52 -20.16 -18.81
N LEU A 264 24.78 -21.02 -18.11
CA LEU A 264 23.33 -20.89 -17.95
C LEU A 264 22.94 -19.56 -17.29
N ILE A 265 23.68 -19.14 -16.27
CA ILE A 265 23.48 -17.85 -15.60
C ILE A 265 23.71 -16.67 -16.56
N GLN A 266 24.76 -16.72 -17.38
CA GLN A 266 25.04 -15.67 -18.37
C GLN A 266 23.93 -15.58 -19.43
N MET A 267 23.44 -16.72 -19.91
CA MET A 267 22.32 -16.76 -20.86
C MET A 267 21.04 -16.17 -20.26
N ALA A 268 20.72 -16.53 -19.01
CA ALA A 268 19.54 -16.01 -18.31
C ALA A 268 19.61 -14.48 -18.12
N ASN A 269 20.79 -13.94 -17.84
CA ASN A 269 21.00 -12.49 -17.70
C ASN A 269 20.81 -11.75 -19.03
N LEU A 270 21.36 -12.29 -20.13
CA LEU A 270 21.18 -11.73 -21.48
C LEU A 270 19.71 -11.71 -21.90
N ASP A 271 18.94 -12.75 -21.58
CA ASP A 271 17.52 -12.81 -21.88
C ASP A 271 16.67 -11.86 -21.01
N ALA A 272 17.08 -11.64 -19.76
CA ALA A 272 16.46 -10.66 -18.88
C ALA A 272 16.72 -9.21 -19.37
N GLU A 273 17.90 -8.93 -19.92
CA GLU A 273 18.23 -7.63 -20.53
C GLU A 273 17.46 -7.40 -21.83
N ARG A 274 17.34 -8.41 -22.69
CA ARG A 274 16.53 -8.34 -23.93
C ARG A 274 15.06 -8.03 -23.64
N LYS A 275 14.49 -8.62 -22.59
CA LYS A 275 13.11 -8.35 -22.14
C LYS A 275 12.90 -6.96 -21.54
N LYS A 276 13.95 -6.25 -21.14
CA LYS A 276 13.88 -4.88 -20.64
C LYS A 276 14.02 -3.83 -21.75
N GLN A 277 14.56 -4.21 -22.90
CA GLN A 277 14.80 -3.33 -24.05
C GLN A 277 13.74 -3.45 -25.15
N GLY A 278 12.85 -4.45 -25.09
CA GLY A 278 11.64 -4.56 -25.90
C GLY A 278 10.38 -4.25 -25.10
#